data_AF-A0A965CQG4-F1
#
_entry.id   AF-A0A965CQG4-F1
#
_cell.length_a   1.000
_cell.length_b   1.000
_cell.length_c   1.000
_cell.angle_alpha   90.00
_cell.angle_beta   90.00
_cell.angle_gamma   90.00
#
_symmetry.space_group_name_H-M   'P 1'
#
loop_
_entity.id
_entity.type
_entity.pdbx_description
1 polymer ?
#
loop_
_entity_poly.entity_id
_entity_poly.type
_entity_poly.pdbx_seq_one_letter_code
_entity_poly.pdbx_strand_id
1 'polypeptide(L)'
;MIKYQLHCDDGHDFEGWFPSSEAFEKQKKRGFVSCAICGSNKVDRAIMAPSVARTDNRTQAVPAEFINDVPAPLISEEERELRRRLSE
;
A
#
# COMPACT_ATOMS: atom_id res chain seq x y z
N MET A 1 -10.09 -15.44 -5.93
CA MET A 1 -9.50 -14.14 -6.32
C MET A 1 -8.04 -14.14 -5.90
N ILE A 2 -7.15 -13.56 -6.70
CA ILE A 2 -5.71 -13.46 -6.50
C ILE A 2 -5.40 -12.00 -6.17
N LYS A 3 -4.61 -11.79 -5.11
CA LYS A 3 -4.06 -10.48 -4.77
C LYS A 3 -2.76 -10.26 -5.54
N TYR A 4 -2.66 -9.16 -6.27
CA TYR A 4 -1.41 -8.69 -6.87
C TYR A 4 -0.95 -7.40 -6.22
N GLN A 5 0.36 -7.31 -6.01
CA GLN A 5 1.06 -6.05 -5.81
C GLN A 5 1.38 -5.46 -7.18
N LEU A 6 0.97 -4.22 -7.39
CA LEU A 6 1.05 -3.50 -8.66
C LEU A 6 1.81 -2.20 -8.45
N HIS A 7 2.51 -1.74 -9.49
CA HIS A 7 3.15 -0.44 -9.52
C HIS A 7 2.84 0.27 -10.85
N CYS A 8 2.78 1.60 -10.85
CA CYS A 8 2.68 2.39 -12.08
C CYS A 8 4.02 2.99 -12.52
N ASP A 9 4.04 3.61 -13.70
CA ASP A 9 5.23 4.30 -14.22
C ASP A 9 5.66 5.53 -13.41
N ASP A 10 4.75 6.11 -12.63
CA ASP A 10 5.07 7.19 -11.66
C ASP A 10 5.64 6.66 -10.33
N GLY A 11 5.79 5.34 -10.17
CA GLY A 11 6.40 4.73 -8.98
C GLY A 11 5.46 4.55 -7.78
N HIS A 12 4.14 4.63 -7.99
CA HIS A 12 3.17 4.34 -6.93
C HIS A 12 2.90 2.84 -6.83
N ASP A 13 3.03 2.30 -5.62
CA ASP A 13 2.65 0.92 -5.29
C ASP A 13 1.21 0.84 -4.77
N PHE A 14 0.47 -0.18 -5.21
CA PHE A 14 -0.89 -0.44 -4.77
C PHE A 14 -1.28 -1.90 -4.96
N GLU A 15 -2.41 -2.29 -4.36
CA GLU A 15 -2.92 -3.66 -4.44
C GLU A 15 -4.14 -3.77 -5.34
N GLY A 16 -4.23 -4.87 -6.08
CA GLY A 16 -5.38 -5.19 -6.93
C GLY A 16 -5.82 -6.64 -6.81
N TRP A 17 -7.13 -6.86 -6.86
CA TRP A 17 -7.75 -8.18 -6.74
C TRP A 17 -8.34 -8.62 -8.07
N PHE A 18 -7.87 -9.74 -8.59
CA PHE A 18 -8.29 -10.26 -9.89
C PHE A 18 -8.80 -11.69 -9.76
N PRO A 19 -9.76 -12.13 -10.59
CA PRO A 19 -10.28 -13.50 -10.49
C PRO A 19 -9.23 -14.55 -10.88
N SER A 20 -8.33 -14.23 -11.81
CA SER A 20 -7.21 -15.08 -12.24
C SER A 20 -6.05 -14.24 -12.81
N SER A 21 -4.87 -14.84 -12.99
CA SER A 21 -3.74 -14.19 -13.68
C SER A 21 -4.09 -13.82 -15.12
N GLU A 22 -4.83 -14.66 -15.82
CA GLU A 22 -5.22 -14.41 -17.21
C GLU A 22 -6.20 -13.23 -17.32
N ALA A 23 -7.10 -13.08 -16.34
CA ALA A 23 -8.01 -11.94 -16.30
C ALA A 23 -7.25 -10.62 -16.09
N PHE A 24 -6.24 -10.59 -15.22
CA PHE A 24 -5.36 -9.43 -15.04
C PHE A 24 -4.67 -9.06 -16.37
N GLU A 25 -4.00 -10.03 -17.02
CA GLU A 25 -3.31 -9.77 -18.29
C GLU A 25 -4.26 -9.27 -19.38
N LYS A 26 -5.48 -9.82 -19.46
CA LYS A 26 -6.51 -9.36 -20.41
C LYS A 26 -6.95 -7.92 -20.13
N GLN A 27 -7.18 -7.56 -18.86
CA GLN A 27 -7.59 -6.21 -18.49
C GLN A 27 -6.47 -5.20 -18.69
N LYS A 28 -5.23 -5.56 -18.33
CA LYS A 28 -4.03 -4.75 -18.58
C LYS A 28 -3.82 -4.49 -20.06
N LYS A 29 -3.89 -5.52 -20.91
CA LYS A 29 -3.76 -5.37 -22.38
C LYS A 29 -4.84 -4.48 -23.00
N ARG A 30 -6.03 -4.44 -22.40
CA ARG A 30 -7.13 -3.55 -22.81
C ARG A 30 -7.00 -2.13 -22.22
N GLY A 31 -6.02 -1.89 -21.36
CA GLY A 31 -5.85 -0.60 -20.66
C GLY A 31 -6.92 -0.35 -19.59
N PHE A 32 -7.60 -1.39 -19.08
CA PHE A 32 -8.63 -1.24 -18.04
C PHE A 32 -8.08 -1.29 -16.61
N VAL A 33 -6.78 -1.48 -16.46
CA VAL A 33 -6.10 -1.37 -15.18
C VAL A 33 -5.45 0.01 -15.13
N SER A 34 -5.85 0.81 -14.15
CA SER A 34 -5.30 2.14 -13.89
C SER A 34 -4.77 2.25 -12.46
N CYS A 35 -3.79 3.13 -12.27
CA CYS A 35 -3.28 3.47 -10.96
C CYS A 35 -4.37 4.17 -10.14
N ALA A 36 -4.59 3.72 -8.90
CA ALA A 36 -5.56 4.33 -7.99
C ALA A 36 -5.15 5.73 -7.49
N ILE A 37 -3.90 6.13 -7.71
CA ILE A 37 -3.32 7.39 -7.20
C ILE A 37 -3.23 8.44 -8.30
N CYS A 38 -2.61 8.12 -9.44
CA CYS A 38 -2.42 9.06 -10.55
C CYS A 38 -3.33 8.83 -11.76
N GLY A 39 -4.02 7.69 -11.82
CA GLY A 39 -4.86 7.33 -12.97
C GLY A 39 -4.10 6.79 -14.20
N SER A 40 -2.77 6.69 -14.17
CA SER A 40 -1.98 6.12 -15.28
C SER A 40 -2.40 4.68 -15.59
N ASN A 41 -2.58 4.34 -16.87
CA ASN A 41 -2.90 2.99 -17.34
C ASN A 41 -1.65 2.12 -17.53
N LYS A 42 -0.46 2.66 -17.30
CA LYS A 42 0.81 1.91 -17.35
C LYS A 42 1.06 1.29 -15.98
N VAL A 43 0.43 0.16 -15.75
CA VAL A 43 0.50 -0.59 -14.49
C VAL A 43 1.14 -1.95 -14.74
N ASP A 44 2.18 -2.25 -13.97
CA ASP A 44 2.91 -3.50 -13.99
C ASP A 44 2.80 -4.24 -12.65
N ARG A 45 3.04 -5.55 -12.67
CA ARG A 45 3.13 -6.32 -11.42
C ARG A 45 4.45 -5.99 -10.75
N ALA A 46 4.43 -5.65 -9.47
CA ALA A 46 5.66 -5.55 -8.69
C ALA A 46 6.36 -6.92 -8.70
N ILE A 47 7.64 -6.93 -9.09
CA ILE A 47 8.45 -8.15 -9.03
C ILE A 47 8.65 -8.48 -7.56
N MET A 48 8.02 -9.55 -7.09
CA MET A 48 8.33 -10.09 -5.77
C MET A 48 9.68 -10.80 -5.87
N ALA A 49 10.74 -10.16 -5.37
CA ALA A 49 12.03 -10.83 -5.23
C ALA A 49 11.88 -12.01 -4.24
N PRO A 50 12.32 -13.22 -4.59
CA PRO A 50 12.38 -14.30 -3.62
C PRO A 50 13.35 -13.89 -2.49
N SER A 51 12.97 -14.10 -1.23
CA SER A 51 13.90 -13.94 -0.10
C SER A 51 15.00 -15.00 -0.21
N VAL A 52 16.08 -14.65 -0.89
CA VAL A 52 17.31 -15.45 -0.88
C VAL A 52 18.03 -15.13 0.43
N ALA A 53 17.98 -16.06 1.38
CA ALA A 53 18.81 -15.97 2.58
C ALA A 53 20.28 -15.98 2.15
N ARG A 54 20.96 -14.85 2.34
CA ARG A 54 22.40 -14.69 2.13
C ARG A 54 23.14 -15.30 3.33
N THR A 55 23.89 -16.37 3.11
CA THR A 55 24.75 -17.00 4.15
C THR A 55 26.10 -16.29 4.28
N ASP A 56 26.34 -15.18 3.58
CA ASP A 56 27.51 -14.34 3.77
C ASP A 56 27.27 -13.32 4.90
N ASN A 57 27.91 -13.60 6.04
CA ASN A 57 28.07 -12.73 7.19
C ASN A 57 28.65 -11.36 6.79
N ARG A 58 27.80 -10.43 6.37
CA ARG A 58 28.15 -9.01 6.25
C ARG A 58 27.07 -8.19 6.91
N THR A 59 27.39 -7.79 8.15
CA THR A 59 26.71 -6.77 8.95
C THR A 59 26.11 -5.69 8.07
N GLN A 60 24.79 -5.74 7.89
CA GLN A 60 24.02 -4.63 7.35
C GLN A 60 23.35 -3.97 8.54
N ALA A 61 23.88 -2.81 8.90
CA ALA A 61 23.29 -1.93 9.89
C ALA A 61 21.86 -1.62 9.43
N VAL A 62 20.89 -1.99 10.27
CA VAL A 62 19.53 -1.49 10.16
C VAL A 62 19.54 -0.02 10.58
N PRO A 63 19.05 0.92 9.76
CA PRO A 63 18.46 2.11 10.32
C PRO A 63 17.17 1.64 11.00
N ALA A 64 17.19 1.59 12.33
CA ALA A 64 16.06 2.11 13.08
C ALA A 64 15.85 3.55 12.53
N GLU A 65 14.65 4.01 12.22
CA GLU A 65 13.62 4.25 13.21
C GLU A 65 12.24 4.34 12.50
N PHE A 66 11.32 3.44 12.85
CA PHE A 66 9.90 3.72 12.72
C PHE A 66 9.47 4.46 13.98
N ILE A 67 9.64 5.78 14.01
CA ILE A 67 8.96 6.61 15.02
C ILE A 67 7.59 6.93 14.46
N ASN A 68 6.59 6.11 14.82
CA ASN A 68 5.20 6.54 14.72
C ASN A 68 4.95 7.52 15.87
N ASP A 69 5.37 8.76 15.71
CA ASP A 69 4.88 9.87 16.52
C ASP A 69 3.46 10.19 16.08
N VAL A 70 2.50 9.40 16.57
CA VAL A 70 1.12 9.87 16.63
C VAL A 70 1.05 10.71 17.90
N PRO A 71 1.04 12.06 17.83
CA PRO A 71 0.75 12.83 19.02
C PRO A 71 -0.63 12.40 19.51
N ALA A 72 -0.70 11.91 20.74
CA ALA A 72 -1.95 11.66 21.42
C ALA A 72 -2.82 12.92 21.26
N PRO A 73 -4.07 12.82 20.77
CA PRO A 73 -4.87 14.01 20.54
C PRO A 73 -5.09 14.69 21.89
N LEU A 74 -4.61 15.92 22.03
CA LEU A 74 -5.04 16.86 23.05
C LEU A 74 -6.49 17.25 22.73
N ILE A 75 -7.42 16.33 23.00
CA ILE A 75 -8.85 16.61 22.85
C ILE A 75 -9.18 17.61 23.97
N SER A 76 -9.53 18.84 23.60
CA SER A 76 -10.01 19.85 24.54
C SER A 76 -11.28 19.33 25.24
N GLU A 77 -11.51 19.76 26.47
CA GLU A 77 -12.69 19.34 27.26
C GLU A 77 -14.01 19.66 26.52
N GLU A 78 -14.01 20.72 25.70
CA GLU A 78 -15.14 21.14 24.88
C GLU A 78 -15.53 20.10 23.82
N GLU A 79 -14.54 19.45 23.17
CA GLU A 79 -14.79 18.48 22.10
C GLU A 79 -15.26 17.12 22.65
N ARG A 80 -14.91 16.78 23.90
CA ARG A 80 -15.47 15.62 24.61
C ARG A 80 -16.93 15.80 24.97
N GLU A 81 -17.31 16.99 25.44
CA GLU A 81 -18.68 17.30 25.82
C GLU A 81 -19.62 17.31 24.60
N LEU A 82 -19.13 17.83 23.46
CA LEU A 82 -19.90 17.85 22.22
C LEU A 82 -20.23 16.43 21.71
N ARG A 83 -19.27 15.49 21.80
CA ARG A 83 -19.46 14.08 21.39
C ARG A 83 -20.44 13.34 22.29
N ARG A 84 -20.45 13.64 23.59
CA ARG A 84 -21.40 13.05 24.55
C ARG A 84 -22.84 13.47 24.25
N ARG A 85 -23.06 14.76 23.95
CA ARG A 85 -24.38 15.26 23.54
C ARG A 85 -24.88 14.68 22.21
N LEU A 86 -23.99 14.39 21.27
CA LEU A 86 -24.35 13.81 19.97
C LEU A 86 -24.68 12.30 20.04
N SER A 87 -24.39 11.63 21.16
CA SER A 87 -24.70 10.21 21.38
C SER A 87 -25.99 9.94 22.15
N GLU A 88 -26.74 10.98 22.52
CA GLU A 88 -28.09 10.90 23.12
C GLU A 88 -29.20 11.02 22.07
#